data_AF-A0A2I0PH77-F1
#
_entry.id   AF-A0A2I0PH77-F1
#
_cell.length_a   1.000
_cell.length_b   1.000
_cell.length_c   1.000
_cell.angle_alpha   90.00
_cell.angle_beta   90.00
_cell.angle_gamma   90.00
#
_symmetry.space_group_name_H-M   'P 1'
#
loop_
_entity.id
_entity.type
_entity.pdbx_description
1 polymer ?
#
loop_
_entity_poly.entity_id
_entity_poly.type
_entity_poly.pdbx_seq_one_letter_code
_entity_poly.pdbx_strand_id
1 'polypeptide(L)'
;MLTSHRLLQQYWHDSRYDHRQVQVWYIDRGAPGDRSAAGGEDISLEPYYLTIRTPTGEKPIPYHRILVITYAGVEAFVNRKVRRFEDAIAGDV
;
A
#
# COMPACT_ATOMS: atom_id res chain seq x y z
N MET A 1 -14.31 7.93 8.01
CA MET A 1 -13.40 7.42 6.97
C MET A 1 -12.49 6.39 7.59
N LEU A 2 -12.37 5.18 7.02
CA LEU A 2 -11.29 4.27 7.44
C LEU A 2 -9.95 4.91 7.05
N THR A 3 -8.99 4.88 7.98
CA THR A 3 -7.59 5.17 7.68
C THR A 3 -6.97 3.94 7.00
N SER A 4 -5.91 4.15 6.22
CA SER A 4 -5.14 3.05 5.60
C SER A 4 -4.74 1.99 6.62
N HIS A 5 -4.27 2.40 7.80
CA HIS A 5 -3.93 1.49 8.90
C HIS A 5 -5.12 0.63 9.35
N ARG A 6 -6.28 1.24 9.65
CA ARG A 6 -7.45 0.48 10.12
C ARG A 6 -7.95 -0.52 9.06
N LEU A 7 -7.87 -0.14 7.78
CA LEU A 7 -8.28 -1.02 6.68
C LEU A 7 -7.35 -2.24 6.57
N LEU A 8 -6.03 -2.02 6.63
CA LEU A 8 -5.07 -3.12 6.60
C LEU A 8 -5.20 -4.04 7.81
N GLN A 9 -5.43 -3.50 9.02
CA GLN A 9 -5.71 -4.30 10.20
C GLN A 9 -6.94 -5.20 10.02
N GLN A 10 -7.98 -4.71 9.33
CA GLN A 10 -9.15 -5.53 9.01
C GLN A 10 -8.78 -6.67 8.05
N TYR A 11 -8.03 -6.40 6.99
CA TYR A 11 -7.62 -7.42 6.02
C TYR A 11 -6.69 -8.49 6.58
N TRP A 12 -5.91 -8.17 7.62
CA TRP A 12 -4.99 -9.13 8.26
C TRP A 12 -5.63 -9.95 9.38
N HIS A 13 -6.69 -9.45 10.01
CA HIS A 13 -7.20 -10.05 11.25
C HIS A 13 -8.67 -10.47 11.21
N ASP A 14 -9.45 -10.04 10.22
CA ASP A 14 -10.80 -10.57 9.99
C ASP A 14 -10.73 -11.74 9.00
N SER A 15 -11.17 -12.93 9.43
CA SER A 15 -11.12 -14.17 8.67
C SER A 15 -11.95 -14.16 7.39
N ARG A 16 -12.79 -13.14 7.17
CA ARG A 16 -13.52 -12.94 5.91
C ARG A 16 -12.62 -12.47 4.77
N TYR A 17 -11.41 -11.99 5.08
CA TYR A 17 -10.48 -11.44 4.11
C TYR A 17 -9.24 -12.33 3.99
N ASP A 18 -8.69 -12.36 2.77
CA ASP A 18 -7.38 -12.95 2.51
C ASP A 18 -6.40 -11.83 2.19
N HIS A 19 -5.43 -11.60 3.06
CA HIS A 19 -4.42 -10.56 2.89
C HIS A 19 -3.60 -10.74 1.60
N ARG A 20 -3.52 -11.96 1.03
CA ARG A 20 -2.83 -12.19 -0.26
C ARG A 20 -3.52 -11.49 -1.44
N GLN A 21 -4.79 -11.11 -1.27
CA GLN A 21 -5.53 -10.33 -2.28
C GLN A 21 -5.30 -8.82 -2.15
N VAL A 22 -4.48 -8.38 -1.18
CA VAL A 22 -4.16 -6.98 -0.96
C VAL A 22 -2.95 -6.57 -1.79
N GLN A 23 -3.04 -5.42 -2.45
CA GLN A 23 -1.89 -4.72 -3.01
C GLN A 23 -1.82 -3.31 -2.43
N VAL A 24 -0.63 -2.89 -2.03
CA VAL A 24 -0.37 -1.55 -1.46
C VAL A 24 0.63 -0.82 -2.34
N TRP A 25 0.25 0.38 -2.81
CA TRP A 25 1.17 1.33 -3.43
C TRP A 25 1.58 2.39 -2.41
N TYR A 26 2.84 2.74 -2.39
CA TYR A 26 3.40 3.67 -1.42
C TYR A 26 4.51 4.54 -2.01
N ILE A 27 4.77 5.67 -1.34
CA ILE A 27 5.92 6.52 -1.65
C ILE A 27 7.19 5.80 -1.21
N ASP A 28 8.06 5.55 -2.17
CA ASP A 28 9.40 5.02 -1.95
C ASP A 28 10.47 5.95 -2.53
N ARG A 29 11.12 6.73 -1.66
CA ARG A 29 12.12 7.70 -2.08
C ARG A 29 13.36 6.98 -2.61
N GLY A 30 13.69 7.23 -3.87
CA GLY A 30 14.82 6.59 -4.56
C GLY A 30 14.44 5.39 -5.42
N ALA A 31 13.17 5.00 -5.47
CA ALA A 31 12.65 4.12 -6.52
C ALA A 31 12.30 4.95 -7.78
N PRO A 32 12.24 4.33 -8.98
CA PRO A 32 11.72 5.00 -10.17
C PRO A 32 10.34 5.62 -9.91
N GLY A 33 10.20 6.93 -10.17
CA GLY A 33 8.96 7.67 -9.90
C GLY A 33 8.63 7.89 -8.42
N ASP A 34 9.60 7.65 -7.52
CA ASP A 34 9.47 7.72 -6.05
C ASP A 34 8.31 6.87 -5.49
N ARG A 35 8.01 5.76 -6.16
CA ARG A 35 6.86 4.88 -5.87
C ARG A 35 7.27 3.43 -5.95
N SER A 36 6.61 2.61 -5.16
CA SER A 36 6.73 1.15 -5.22
C SER A 36 5.41 0.51 -4.79
N ALA A 37 5.27 -0.78 -5.05
CA ALA A 37 4.10 -1.55 -4.65
C ALA A 37 4.52 -2.88 -4.02
N ALA A 38 3.70 -3.39 -3.10
CA ALA A 38 3.88 -4.69 -2.47
C ALA A 38 2.56 -5.43 -2.34
N GLY A 39 2.59 -6.74 -2.60
CA GLY A 39 1.48 -7.64 -2.33
C GLY A 39 1.43 -8.03 -0.86
N GLY A 40 0.26 -8.39 -0.35
CA GLY A 40 0.10 -8.70 1.07
C GLY A 40 0.98 -9.84 1.58
N GLU A 41 1.39 -10.76 0.72
CA GLU A 41 2.33 -11.84 1.05
C GLU A 41 3.74 -11.36 1.43
N ASP A 42 4.12 -10.15 1.03
CA ASP A 42 5.38 -9.50 1.36
C ASP A 42 5.23 -8.41 2.43
N ILE A 43 4.04 -8.27 3.02
CA ILE A 43 3.73 -7.22 3.99
C ILE A 43 3.53 -7.84 5.38
N SER A 44 4.22 -7.28 6.36
CA SER A 44 3.90 -7.44 7.78
C SER A 44 3.42 -6.11 8.37
N LEU A 45 2.39 -6.15 9.21
CA LEU A 45 1.83 -4.96 9.85
C LEU A 45 2.47 -4.72 11.20
N GLU A 46 3.20 -3.62 11.33
CA GLU A 46 3.69 -3.11 12.61
C GLU A 46 2.78 -2.00 13.13
N PRO A 47 2.84 -1.64 14.43
CA PRO A 47 1.98 -0.61 15.00
C PRO A 47 2.04 0.75 14.28
N TYR A 48 3.19 1.11 13.70
CA TYR A 48 3.44 2.44 13.12
C TYR A 48 3.85 2.42 11.64
N TYR A 49 4.18 1.27 11.08
CA TYR A 49 4.63 1.12 9.70
C TYR A 49 4.26 -0.26 9.14
N LEU A 50 4.41 -0.42 7.83
CA LEU A 50 4.45 -1.70 7.14
C LEU A 50 5.91 -2.14 7.06
N THR A 51 6.20 -3.40 7.33
CA THR A 51 7.46 -4.01 6.93
C THR A 51 7.26 -4.67 5.58
N ILE A 52 8.00 -4.22 4.56
CA ILE A 52 7.96 -4.78 3.22
C ILE A 52 9.16 -5.69 3.03
N ARG A 53 8.93 -6.96 2.74
CA ARG A 53 9.98 -7.88 2.34
C ARG A 53 10.35 -7.64 0.88
N THR A 54 11.65 -7.51 0.61
CA THR A 54 12.19 -7.36 -0.74
C THR A 54 13.32 -8.39 -0.95
N PRO A 55 13.77 -8.63 -2.19
CA PRO A 55 14.89 -9.54 -2.45
C PRO A 55 16.19 -9.14 -1.72
N THR A 56 16.36 -7.87 -1.38
CA THR A 56 17.58 -7.33 -0.75
C THR A 56 17.45 -7.13 0.77
N GLY A 57 16.29 -7.44 1.35
CA GLY A 57 16.03 -7.30 2.77
C GLY A 57 14.65 -6.70 3.06
N GLU A 58 14.43 -6.34 4.32
CA GLU A 58 13.18 -5.76 4.78
C GLU A 58 13.26 -4.24 4.87
N LYS A 59 12.13 -3.57 4.59
CA LYS A 59 12.05 -2.12 4.58
C LYS A 59 10.83 -1.62 5.34
N PRO A 60 11.01 -0.70 6.32
CA PRO A 60 9.89 -0.08 7.01
C PRO A 60 9.29 1.07 6.18
N ILE A 61 7.98 1.00 5.95
CA ILE A 61 7.19 2.00 5.22
C ILE A 61 6.09 2.55 6.12
N PRO A 62 6.18 3.81 6.59
CA PRO A 62 5.14 4.41 7.43
C PRO A 62 3.77 4.45 6.73
N TYR A 63 2.69 4.22 7.47
CA TYR A 63 1.32 4.19 6.92
C TYR A 63 0.90 5.47 6.19
N HIS A 64 1.47 6.63 6.56
CA HIS A 64 1.17 7.90 5.89
C HIS A 64 1.77 8.01 4.48
N ARG A 65 2.67 7.09 4.09
CA ARG A 65 3.22 7.00 2.73
C ARG A 65 2.36 6.14 1.80
N ILE A 66 1.33 5.48 2.32
CA ILE A 66 0.41 4.70 1.50
C ILE A 66 -0.38 5.63 0.58
N LEU A 67 -0.40 5.26 -0.70
CA LEU A 67 -1.08 5.96 -1.77
C LEU A 67 -2.40 5.29 -2.10
N VAL A 68 -2.36 3.98 -2.36
CA VAL A 68 -3.50 3.17 -2.80
C VAL A 68 -3.46 1.83 -2.08
N ILE A 69 -4.62 1.31 -1.72
CA ILE A 69 -4.81 -0.08 -1.33
C ILE A 69 -5.89 -0.65 -2.24
N THR A 70 -5.60 -1.77 -2.89
CA THR A 70 -6.62 -2.58 -3.56
C THR A 70 -6.82 -3.89 -2.82
N TYR A 71 -8.02 -4.46 -2.97
CA TYR A 71 -8.37 -5.81 -2.53
C TYR A 71 -9.03 -6.52 -3.70
N ALA A 72 -8.52 -7.69 -4.08
CA ALA A 72 -9.00 -8.45 -5.23
C ALA A 72 -9.03 -7.61 -6.53
N GLY A 73 -8.03 -6.73 -6.71
CA GLY A 73 -7.95 -5.81 -7.86
C GLY A 73 -8.87 -4.59 -7.80
N VAL A 74 -9.72 -4.47 -6.77
CA VAL A 74 -10.66 -3.34 -6.60
C VAL A 74 -10.08 -2.31 -5.63
N GLU A 75 -10.17 -1.03 -5.98
CA GLU A 75 -9.77 0.08 -5.11
C GLU A 75 -10.56 0.07 -3.80
N ALA A 76 -9.85 -0.08 -2.67
CA ALA A 76 -10.43 -0.05 -1.33
C ALA A 76 -10.05 1.22 -0.56
N PHE A 77 -8.91 1.83 -0.89
CA PHE A 77 -8.46 3.09 -0.31
C PHE A 77 -7.61 3.88 -1.31
N VAL A 78 -7.82 5.20 -1.36
CA VAL A 78 -6.94 6.15 -2.02
C VAL A 78 -6.67 7.33 -1.11
N ASN A 79 -5.39 7.68 -0.99
CA ASN A 79 -4.96 8.87 -0.30
C ASN A 79 -5.28 10.11 -1.15
N ARG A 80 -6.46 10.70 -0.89
CA ARG A 80 -6.94 11.89 -1.61
C ARG A 80 -6.03 13.12 -1.48
N LYS A 81 -5.13 13.17 -0.49
CA LYS A 81 -4.13 14.25 -0.38
C LYS A 81 -3.08 14.18 -1.48
N VAL A 82 -2.95 13.03 -2.15
CA VAL A 82 -2.01 12.81 -3.26
C VAL A 82 -2.72 12.96 -4.62
N ARG A 83 -4.04 13.23 -4.67
CA ARG A 83 -4.78 13.44 -5.94
C ARG A 83 -4.32 14.64 -6.77
N ARG A 84 -3.44 15.52 -6.25
CA ARG A 84 -2.73 16.51 -7.08
C ARG A 84 -1.72 15.89 -8.06
N PHE A 85 -1.62 14.55 -8.11
CA PHE A 85 -0.76 13.77 -9.01
C PHE A 85 -1.53 12.82 -9.94
N GLU A 86 -2.85 13.01 -10.11
CA GLU A 86 -3.66 12.26 -11.11
C GLU A 86 -3.10 12.40 -12.55
N ASP A 87 -2.32 13.45 -12.84
CA ASP A 87 -1.64 13.66 -14.13
C ASP A 87 -0.49 12.67 -14.41
N ALA A 88 -0.01 11.92 -13.42
CA ALA A 88 1.18 11.07 -13.56
C ALA A 88 0.90 9.59 -13.91
N ILE A 89 -0.37 9.19 -14.03
CA ILE A 89 -0.75 7.79 -14.36
C ILE A 89 -1.36 7.69 -15.77
N ALA A 90 -1.82 8.80 -16.36
CA ALA A 90 -2.38 8.83 -17.71
C ALA A 90 -1.34 9.00 -18.84
N GLY A 91 -0.04 8.87 -18.53
CA GLY A 91 1.07 9.25 -19.42
C GLY A 91 1.81 8.13 -20.14
N ASP A 92 1.37 6.87 -20.04
CA ASP A 92 2.01 5.74 -20.76
C ASP A 92 0.94 4.83 -21.41
N VAL A 93 0.25 5.37 -22.42
CA VAL A 93 -0.41 4.59 -23.49
C VAL A 93 0.23 4.96 -24.82
#